data_AF-A0A521JZ79-F1
#
_entry.id   AF-A0A521JZ79-F1
#
_cell.length_a   1.000
_cell.length_b   1.000
_cell.length_c   1.000
_cell.angle_alpha   90.00
_cell.angle_beta   90.00
_cell.angle_gamma   90.00
#
_symmetry.space_group_name_H-M   'P 1'
#
loop_
_entity.id
_entity.type
_entity.pdbx_description
1 polymer ?
#
loop_
_entity_poly.entity_id
_entity_poly.type
_entity_poly.pdbx_seq_one_letter_code
_entity_poly.pdbx_strand_id
1 'polypeptide(L)'
;MKALLTVSLALFLLLGCATDRDRLMRDKYPSYPDNIKRAIDESYLLTGMDQEQVYLVLGPAMCKKTVQRKGKQVEVWLYPPGGREPCLTARHRVYFDQGLVTEWEVKDVR
;
A
#
# COMPACT_ATOMS: atom_id res chain seq x y z
N MET A 1 -41.08 9.63 -22.05
CA MET A 1 -40.37 9.64 -20.75
C MET A 1 -39.53 8.36 -20.56
N LYS A 2 -38.70 7.97 -21.54
CA LYS A 2 -37.74 6.84 -21.41
C LYS A 2 -36.30 7.27 -21.72
N ALA A 3 -36.13 8.22 -22.63
CA ALA A 3 -34.81 8.77 -23.00
C ALA A 3 -34.13 9.61 -21.90
N LEU A 4 -34.91 10.22 -20.99
CA LEU A 4 -34.37 11.02 -19.88
C LEU A 4 -33.76 10.17 -18.76
N LEU A 5 -34.18 8.91 -18.60
CA LEU A 5 -33.64 8.03 -17.57
C LEU A 5 -32.27 7.43 -17.98
N THR A 6 -32.07 7.23 -19.29
CA THR A 6 -30.83 6.65 -19.84
C THR A 6 -29.64 7.61 -19.84
N VAL A 7 -29.88 8.92 -19.92
CA VAL A 7 -28.80 9.93 -19.90
C VAL A 7 -28.24 10.12 -18.49
N SER A 8 -29.10 10.02 -17.46
CA SER A 8 -28.70 10.21 -16.06
C SER A 8 -27.80 9.09 -15.54
N LEU A 9 -28.00 7.83 -16.00
CA LEU A 9 -27.18 6.70 -15.56
C LEU A 9 -25.78 6.70 -16.19
N ALA A 10 -25.65 7.24 -17.41
CA ALA A 10 -24.36 7.37 -18.09
C ALA A 10 -23.45 8.44 -17.47
N LEU A 11 -24.02 9.48 -16.84
CA LEU A 11 -23.26 10.58 -16.25
C LEU A 11 -22.58 10.20 -14.91
N PHE A 12 -23.14 9.25 -14.15
CA PHE A 12 -22.53 8.73 -12.92
C PHE A 12 -21.35 7.79 -13.17
N LEU A 13 -21.22 7.21 -14.37
CA LEU A 13 -20.10 6.33 -14.74
C LEU A 13 -18.82 7.11 -15.10
N LEU A 14 -18.90 8.44 -15.26
CA LEU A 14 -17.76 9.31 -15.56
C LEU A 14 -17.15 9.97 -14.32
N LEU A 15 -17.78 9.84 -13.15
CA LEU A 15 -17.16 10.13 -11.86
C LEU A 15 -16.22 8.97 -11.52
N GLY A 16 -15.11 8.88 -12.27
CA GLY A 16 -14.08 7.88 -12.04
C GLY A 16 -13.71 7.87 -10.56
N CYS A 17 -13.80 6.71 -9.92
CA CYS A 17 -13.33 6.49 -8.56
C CYS A 17 -11.84 6.84 -8.53
N ALA A 18 -11.50 8.08 -8.18
CA ALA A 18 -10.12 8.47 -7.91
C ALA A 18 -9.65 7.58 -6.77
N THR A 19 -8.68 6.71 -7.04
CA THR A 19 -8.14 5.81 -6.03
C THR A 19 -7.27 6.60 -5.07
N ASP A 20 -7.08 6.10 -3.84
CA ASP A 20 -6.11 6.70 -2.91
C ASP A 20 -4.73 6.82 -3.56
N ARG A 21 -4.35 5.87 -4.43
CA ARG A 21 -3.14 5.93 -5.25
C ARG A 21 -3.13 7.17 -6.14
N ASP A 22 -4.19 7.45 -6.89
CA ASP A 22 -4.24 8.61 -7.80
C ASP A 22 -4.14 9.93 -7.05
N ARG A 23 -4.77 10.02 -5.86
CA ARG A 23 -4.66 11.18 -4.99
C ARG A 23 -3.22 11.37 -4.50
N LEU A 24 -2.60 10.30 -3.99
CA LEU A 24 -1.22 10.36 -3.49
C LEU A 24 -0.21 10.69 -4.59
N MET A 25 -0.36 10.10 -5.78
CA MET A 25 0.51 10.38 -6.94
C MET A 25 0.38 11.82 -7.43
N ARG A 26 -0.78 12.45 -7.28
CA ARG A 26 -1.02 13.84 -7.66
C ARG A 26 -0.56 14.83 -6.60
N ASP A 27 -0.90 14.58 -5.34
CA ASP A 27 -0.83 15.58 -4.28
C ASP A 27 0.47 15.47 -3.46
N LYS A 28 1.05 14.27 -3.35
CA LYS A 28 2.19 13.99 -2.45
C LYS A 28 3.45 13.64 -3.22
N TYR A 29 3.37 12.71 -4.17
CA TYR A 29 4.51 12.18 -4.92
C TYR A 29 5.42 13.26 -5.53
N PRO A 30 4.92 14.37 -6.11
CA PRO A 30 5.79 15.41 -6.67
C PRO A 30 6.76 16.03 -5.64
N SER A 31 6.36 16.06 -4.37
CA SER A 31 7.17 16.59 -3.26
C SER A 31 8.16 15.60 -2.66
N TYR A 32 8.08 14.31 -3.01
CA TYR A 32 8.95 13.31 -2.41
C TYR A 32 10.41 13.47 -2.87
N PRO A 33 11.38 13.11 -2.01
CA PRO A 33 12.78 13.02 -2.40
C PRO A 33 13.00 12.03 -3.56
N ASP A 34 14.04 12.26 -4.37
CA ASP A 34 14.30 11.48 -5.59
C ASP A 34 14.54 9.99 -5.33
N ASN A 35 15.14 9.63 -4.19
CA ASN A 35 15.33 8.23 -3.82
C ASN A 35 13.99 7.53 -3.49
N ILE A 36 13.04 8.25 -2.90
CA ILE A 36 11.69 7.74 -2.61
C ILE A 36 10.87 7.61 -3.90
N LYS A 37 10.95 8.61 -4.79
CA LYS A 37 10.32 8.54 -6.11
C LYS A 37 10.80 7.32 -6.89
N ARG A 38 12.13 7.13 -6.97
CA ARG A 38 12.73 5.96 -7.63
C ARG A 38 12.27 4.64 -7.01
N ALA A 39 12.23 4.56 -5.67
CA ALA A 39 11.75 3.37 -4.97
C ALA A 39 10.29 3.02 -5.33
N ILE A 40 9.42 4.03 -5.45
CA ILE A 40 8.04 3.87 -5.90
C ILE A 40 7.98 3.42 -7.37
N ASP A 41 8.73 4.09 -8.26
CA ASP A 41 8.70 3.81 -9.70
C ASP A 41 9.24 2.41 -10.03
N GLU A 42 10.26 1.97 -9.31
CA GLU A 42 10.93 0.67 -9.50
C GLU A 42 10.38 -0.42 -8.55
N SER A 43 9.37 -0.10 -7.74
CA SER A 43 8.67 -1.04 -6.85
C SER A 43 9.57 -1.76 -5.82
N TYR A 44 10.46 -1.02 -5.15
CA TYR A 44 11.28 -1.53 -4.05
C TYR A 44 11.13 -0.69 -2.76
N LEU A 45 11.47 -1.28 -1.61
CA LEU A 45 11.35 -0.63 -0.30
C LEU A 45 12.65 0.04 0.14
N LEU A 46 12.53 1.12 0.91
CA LEU A 46 13.62 1.80 1.60
C LEU A 46 13.29 2.00 3.08
N THR A 47 14.31 1.94 3.92
CA THR A 47 14.21 2.38 5.32
C THR A 47 13.83 3.86 5.36
N GLY A 48 12.95 4.22 6.30
CA GLY A 48 12.43 5.58 6.46
C GLY A 48 11.23 5.91 5.57
N MET A 49 10.76 4.99 4.71
CA MET A 49 9.49 5.18 4.01
C MET A 49 8.32 5.21 4.99
N ASP A 50 7.36 6.09 4.77
CA ASP A 50 6.11 6.07 5.52
C ASP A 50 5.09 5.08 4.93
N GLN A 51 3.95 4.95 5.59
CA GLN A 51 2.89 4.03 5.19
C GLN A 51 2.23 4.37 3.84
N GLU A 52 2.11 5.66 3.49
CA GLU A 52 1.56 6.09 2.19
C GLU A 52 2.53 5.73 1.07
N GLN A 53 3.83 5.93 1.30
CA GLN A 53 4.89 5.57 0.37
C GLN A 53 4.97 4.05 0.18
N VAL A 54 4.88 3.25 1.25
CA VAL A 54 4.81 1.79 1.13
C VAL A 54 3.55 1.34 0.38
N TYR A 55 2.42 2.01 0.59
CA TYR A 55 1.21 1.76 -0.19
C TYR A 55 1.42 2.07 -1.69
N LEU A 56 2.17 3.11 -2.03
CA LEU A 56 2.50 3.40 -3.43
C LEU A 56 3.45 2.36 -4.06
N VAL A 57 4.29 1.70 -3.27
CA VAL A 57 5.19 0.63 -3.74
C VAL A 57 4.44 -0.71 -3.89
N LEU A 58 3.76 -1.15 -2.83
CA LEU A 58 3.25 -2.52 -2.71
C LEU A 58 1.72 -2.63 -2.80
N GLY A 59 1.02 -1.50 -2.83
CA GLY A 59 -0.43 -1.46 -2.72
C GLY A 59 -0.93 -1.71 -1.29
N PRO A 60 -2.23 -1.97 -1.13
CA PRO A 60 -2.84 -2.18 0.19
C PRO A 60 -2.29 -3.45 0.84
N ALA A 61 -1.84 -3.33 2.09
CA ALA A 61 -1.52 -4.49 2.91
C ALA A 61 -2.78 -5.32 3.17
N MET A 62 -2.65 -6.65 3.08
CA MET A 62 -3.77 -7.56 3.36
C MET A 62 -4.11 -7.58 4.85
N CYS A 63 -3.08 -7.52 5.70
CA CYS A 63 -3.26 -7.49 7.14
C CYS A 63 -2.26 -6.53 7.78
N LYS A 64 -2.71 -5.81 8.82
CA LYS A 64 -1.89 -4.93 9.66
C LYS A 64 -2.00 -5.41 11.09
N LYS A 65 -0.88 -5.53 11.80
CA LYS A 65 -0.82 -6.03 13.18
C LYS A 65 0.24 -5.29 13.97
N THR A 66 0.13 -5.31 15.30
CA THR A 66 1.21 -4.91 16.21
C THR A 66 1.92 -6.16 16.71
N VAL A 67 3.26 -6.17 16.66
CA VAL A 67 4.08 -7.30 17.11
C VAL A 67 5.24 -6.81 17.96
N GLN A 68 5.72 -7.67 18.87
CA GLN A 68 6.99 -7.43 19.55
C GLN A 68 8.16 -7.84 18.65
N ARG A 69 9.07 -6.90 18.35
CA ARG A 69 10.30 -7.15 17.58
C ARG A 69 11.45 -6.37 18.21
N LYS A 70 12.58 -7.04 18.44
CA LYS A 70 13.78 -6.43 19.05
C LYS A 70 13.48 -5.66 20.36
N GLY A 71 12.55 -6.17 21.17
CA GLY A 71 12.15 -5.57 22.45
C GLY A 71 11.20 -4.36 22.35
N LYS A 72 10.70 -4.03 21.16
CA LYS A 72 9.74 -2.93 20.93
C LYS A 72 8.46 -3.42 20.27
N GLN A 73 7.34 -2.78 20.59
CA GLN A 73 6.10 -2.95 19.82
C GLN A 73 6.20 -2.14 18.53
N VAL A 74 6.05 -2.83 17.41
CA VAL A 74 6.11 -2.25 16.07
C VAL A 74 4.90 -2.69 15.25
N GLU A 75 4.47 -1.87 14.31
CA GLU A 75 3.44 -2.28 13.35
C GLU A 75 4.07 -3.13 12.25
N VAL A 76 3.37 -4.17 11.81
CA VAL A 76 3.76 -5.01 10.68
C VAL A 76 2.63 -5.09 9.66
N TRP A 77 2.98 -4.80 8.41
CA TRP A 77 2.11 -5.01 7.26
C TRP A 77 2.47 -6.33 6.58
N LEU A 78 1.44 -7.09 6.24
CA LEU A 78 1.56 -8.45 5.72
C LEU A 78 1.02 -8.54 4.30
N TYR A 79 1.86 -9.06 3.40
CA TYR A 79 1.60 -9.24 1.97
C TYR A 79 1.74 -10.73 1.62
N PRO A 80 0.65 -11.52 1.74
CA PRO A 80 0.63 -12.93 1.40
C PRO A 80 0.40 -13.15 -0.10
N PRO A 81 0.83 -14.30 -0.66
CA PRO A 81 0.48 -14.71 -2.02
C PRO A 81 -0.99 -15.16 -2.19
N GLY A 82 -1.84 -14.98 -1.17
CA GLY A 82 -3.19 -15.56 -1.08
C GLY A 82 -3.25 -16.86 -0.26
N GLY A 83 -4.44 -17.44 -0.09
CA GLY A 83 -4.68 -18.69 0.65
C GLY A 83 -5.71 -18.58 1.77
N ARG A 84 -5.92 -19.67 2.53
CA ARG A 84 -6.94 -19.74 3.59
C ARG A 84 -6.64 -18.86 4.81
N GLU A 85 -5.36 -18.61 5.12
CA GLU A 85 -4.94 -17.84 6.30
C GLU A 85 -3.88 -16.76 5.95
N PRO A 86 -4.23 -15.76 5.13
CA PRO A 86 -3.29 -14.78 4.58
C PRO A 86 -2.51 -14.02 5.66
N CYS A 87 -3.12 -13.77 6.82
CA CYS A 87 -2.48 -13.04 7.92
C CYS A 87 -1.49 -13.89 8.75
N LEU A 88 -1.37 -15.19 8.49
CA LEU A 88 -0.43 -16.09 9.17
C LEU A 88 0.68 -16.55 8.22
N THR A 89 0.35 -16.76 6.95
CA THR A 89 1.25 -17.30 5.92
C THR A 89 1.96 -16.24 5.08
N ALA A 90 1.88 -14.96 5.47
CA ALA A 90 2.46 -13.87 4.69
C ALA A 90 3.97 -14.06 4.45
N ARG A 91 4.33 -14.06 3.16
CA ARG A 91 5.70 -14.21 2.66
C ARG A 91 6.46 -12.90 2.66
N HIS A 92 5.78 -11.80 2.40
CA HIS A 92 6.37 -10.47 2.44
C HIS A 92 5.80 -9.69 3.63
N ARG A 93 6.70 -9.13 4.44
CA ARG A 93 6.39 -8.42 5.69
C ARG A 93 7.16 -7.11 5.72
N VAL A 94 6.50 -6.03 6.11
CA VAL A 94 7.11 -4.70 6.25
C VAL A 94 6.87 -4.19 7.66
N TYR A 95 7.93 -3.80 8.36
CA TYR A 95 7.90 -3.42 9.77
C TYR A 95 8.09 -1.91 9.94
N PHE A 96 7.22 -1.30 10.75
CA PHE A 96 7.20 0.13 11.01
C PHE A 96 7.45 0.42 12.48
N ASP A 97 8.45 1.23 12.78
CA ASP A 97 8.62 1.88 14.09
C ASP A 97 8.23 3.35 13.92
N GLN A 98 7.32 3.84 14.76
CA GLN A 98 6.79 5.21 14.69
C GLN A 98 6.28 5.62 13.29
N GLY A 99 5.67 4.69 12.55
CA GLY A 99 5.10 4.94 11.22
C GLY A 99 6.10 4.89 10.05
N LEU A 100 7.37 4.60 10.32
CA LEU A 100 8.43 4.54 9.31
C LEU A 100 9.00 3.14 9.16
N VAL A 101 9.27 2.73 7.91
CA VAL A 101 9.90 1.44 7.60
C VAL A 101 11.25 1.34 8.28
N THR A 102 11.43 0.29 9.07
CA THR A 102 12.72 -0.05 9.68
C THR A 102 13.34 -1.30 9.05
N GLU A 103 12.51 -2.24 8.60
CA GLU A 103 12.93 -3.55 8.12
C GLU A 103 11.83 -4.20 7.26
N TRP A 104 12.20 -5.09 6.35
CA TRP A 104 11.26 -5.94 5.62
C TRP A 104 11.84 -7.34 5.41
N GLU A 105 10.97 -8.33 5.25
CA GLU A 105 11.33 -9.74 5.04
C GLU A 105 10.59 -10.30 3.83
N VAL A 106 11.31 -10.98 2.96
CA VAL A 106 10.76 -11.82 1.89
C VAL A 106 11.16 -13.26 2.18
N LYS A 107 10.19 -14.11 2.53
CA LYS A 107 10.43 -15.54 2.76
C LYS A 107 10.27 -16.32 1.47
N ASP A 108 11.38 -16.85 0.95
CA ASP A 108 11.36 -17.84 -0.12
C ASP A 108 10.88 -19.19 0.39
N VAL A 109 10.01 -19.84 -0.41
CA VAL A 109 9.64 -21.24 -0.22
C VAL A 109 10.52 -22.03 -1.19
N ARG A 110 11.56 -22.69 -0.67
CA ARG A 110 12.21 -23.80 -1.39
C ARG A 110 11.28 -25.00 -1.42
#